data_AF-A0AAJ1RSU0-F1
#
_entry.id   AF-A0AAJ1RSU0-F1
#
_cell.length_a   1.000
_cell.length_b   1.000
_cell.length_c   1.000
_cell.angle_alpha   90.00
_cell.angle_beta   90.00
_cell.angle_gamma   90.00
#
_symmetry.space_group_name_H-M   'P 1'
#
loop_
_entity.id
_entity.type
_entity.pdbx_description
1 polymer ?
#
loop_
_entity_poly.entity_id
_entity_poly.type
_entity_poly.pdbx_seq_one_letter_code
_entity_poly.pdbx_strand_id
1 'polypeptide(L)'
;MEIFSVFIDDGCITCDACEEAAPDVFEVTEDTCFIKPDARVDGGYDRNVDKSGLKPEVISSFSDDILDAADACPVDVIIVVDGTEEGESEPEEEAAPEPEEEAAPEGPVEVSSDDLDSLLSTGDRTLNILFGSQSGNSEELAAKFAKRASDYGLDATVHDMDEFDL
;
A
#
# COMPACT_ATOMS: atom_id res chain seq x y z
N MET A 1 13.24 13.20 -21.62
CA MET A 1 12.95 12.86 -20.22
C MET A 1 14.27 12.37 -19.67
N GLU A 2 14.88 13.11 -18.75
CA GLU A 2 16.15 12.71 -18.16
C GLU A 2 15.84 12.30 -16.72
N ILE A 3 16.00 11.01 -16.42
CA ILE A 3 15.65 10.45 -15.12
C ILE A 3 16.71 10.90 -14.11
N PHE A 4 16.27 11.50 -13.00
CA PHE A 4 17.14 11.87 -11.90
C PHE A 4 17.20 10.79 -10.83
N SER A 5 16.04 10.32 -10.37
CA SER A 5 15.91 9.28 -9.34
C SER A 5 14.70 8.40 -9.61
N VAL A 6 14.75 7.16 -9.14
CA VAL A 6 13.61 6.24 -9.11
C VAL A 6 13.41 5.77 -7.68
N PHE A 7 12.16 5.68 -7.22
CA PHE A 7 11.83 5.13 -5.91
C PHE A 7 10.62 4.22 -5.98
N ILE A 8 10.52 3.31 -5.02
CA ILE A 8 9.48 2.30 -4.94
C ILE A 8 8.59 2.62 -3.74
N ASP A 9 7.34 2.97 -4.02
CA ASP A 9 6.34 3.27 -3.00
C ASP A 9 5.83 1.98 -2.32
N ASP A 10 5.09 2.14 -1.21
CA ASP A 10 4.43 1.03 -0.54
C ASP A 10 3.42 0.35 -1.47
N GLY A 11 3.32 -0.99 -1.37
CA GLY A 11 2.36 -1.78 -2.15
C GLY A 11 2.96 -2.62 -3.28
N CYS A 12 4.29 -2.76 -3.36
CA CYS A 12 4.92 -3.73 -4.24
C CYS A 12 4.38 -5.15 -3.98
N ILE A 13 3.92 -5.82 -5.05
CA ILE A 13 3.35 -7.18 -4.97
C ILE A 13 4.33 -8.27 -5.44
N THR A 14 5.62 -7.95 -5.57
CA THR A 14 6.69 -8.88 -5.98
C THR A 14 6.31 -9.70 -7.22
N CYS A 15 5.89 -9.00 -8.29
CA CYS A 15 5.42 -9.62 -9.54
C CYS A 15 6.53 -9.89 -10.56
N ASP A 16 7.79 -9.61 -10.21
CA ASP A 16 9.01 -9.78 -11.02
C ASP A 16 9.09 -8.97 -12.32
N ALA A 17 8.04 -8.24 -12.70
CA ALA A 17 8.00 -7.45 -13.94
C ALA A 17 9.14 -6.40 -14.03
N CYS A 18 9.48 -5.75 -12.92
CA CYS A 18 10.56 -4.76 -12.88
C CYS A 18 11.95 -5.37 -13.00
N GLU A 19 12.17 -6.56 -12.43
CA GLU A 19 13.45 -7.28 -12.56
C GLU A 19 13.60 -7.89 -13.95
N GLU A 20 12.52 -8.30 -14.61
CA GLU A 20 12.56 -8.74 -16.00
C GLU A 20 12.88 -7.59 -16.97
N ALA A 21 12.32 -6.40 -16.73
CA ALA A 21 12.57 -5.21 -17.55
C ALA A 21 13.97 -4.63 -17.32
N ALA A 22 14.39 -4.43 -16.06
CA ALA A 22 15.67 -3.84 -15.72
C ALA A 22 16.38 -4.63 -14.60
N PRO A 23 16.96 -5.81 -14.91
CA PRO A 23 17.62 -6.68 -13.93
C PRO A 23 18.87 -6.05 -13.33
N ASP A 24 19.48 -5.07 -14.00
CA ASP A 24 20.67 -4.38 -13.50
C ASP A 24 20.33 -3.25 -12.51
N VAL A 25 19.05 -2.87 -12.39
CA VAL A 25 18.58 -1.76 -11.55
C VAL A 25 17.72 -2.26 -10.39
N PHE A 26 16.81 -3.20 -10.65
CA PHE A 26 15.87 -3.72 -9.67
C PHE A 26 16.24 -5.13 -9.22
N GLU A 27 15.91 -5.43 -7.98
CA GLU A 27 16.02 -6.76 -7.38
C GLU A 27 14.75 -7.04 -6.59
N VAL A 28 13.99 -8.07 -6.95
CA VAL A 28 12.79 -8.46 -6.22
C VAL A 28 13.18 -9.42 -5.09
N THR A 29 12.76 -9.06 -3.88
CA THR A 29 12.92 -9.89 -2.68
C THR A 29 11.59 -10.54 -2.30
N GLU A 30 11.55 -11.26 -1.17
CA GLU A 30 10.35 -11.99 -0.73
C GLU A 30 9.16 -11.08 -0.38
N ASP A 31 9.42 -9.84 0.09
CA ASP A 31 8.38 -8.92 0.59
C ASP A 31 8.27 -7.61 -0.22
N THR A 32 9.31 -7.22 -0.96
CA THR A 32 9.34 -5.97 -1.74
C THR A 32 10.41 -6.00 -2.82
N CYS A 33 10.38 -5.05 -3.75
CA CYS A 33 11.47 -4.77 -4.66
C CYS A 33 12.44 -3.73 -4.06
N PHE A 34 13.74 -3.89 -4.31
CA PHE A 34 14.80 -2.96 -3.95
C PHE A 34 15.56 -2.48 -5.19
N ILE A 35 16.15 -1.28 -5.07
CA ILE A 35 17.03 -0.72 -6.09
C ILE A 35 18.46 -1.09 -5.73
N LYS A 36 19.20 -1.63 -6.70
CA LYS A 36 20.58 -2.08 -6.50
C LYS A 36 21.51 -0.91 -6.14
N PRO A 37 22.50 -1.13 -5.26
CA PRO A 37 23.46 -0.09 -4.87
C PRO A 37 24.34 0.35 -6.06
N ASP A 38 24.45 -0.49 -7.08
CA ASP A 38 25.19 -0.17 -8.29
C ASP A 38 24.47 0.89 -9.13
N ALA A 39 23.15 1.00 -9.02
CA ALA A 39 22.35 1.99 -9.74
C ALA A 39 22.36 3.37 -9.07
N ARG A 40 22.44 3.43 -7.73
CA ARG A 40 22.33 4.69 -6.98
C ARG A 40 23.66 5.35 -6.68
N VAL A 41 23.70 6.68 -6.64
CA VAL A 41 24.92 7.44 -6.29
C VAL A 41 25.36 7.26 -4.84
N ASP A 42 24.43 6.98 -3.94
CA ASP A 42 24.67 6.77 -2.50
C ASP A 42 25.00 5.31 -2.14
N GLY A 43 24.84 4.38 -3.09
CA GLY A 43 25.08 2.96 -2.86
C GLY A 43 24.08 2.30 -1.90
N GLY A 44 22.90 2.88 -1.71
CA GLY A 44 21.84 2.27 -0.89
C GLY A 44 21.25 1.02 -1.54
N TYR A 45 20.83 0.07 -0.73
CA TYR A 45 20.09 -1.13 -1.15
C TYR A 45 18.78 -1.19 -0.37
N ASP A 46 17.81 -0.47 -0.90
CA ASP A 46 16.48 -0.29 -0.32
C ASP A 46 15.56 0.27 -1.43
N ARG A 47 14.35 0.71 -1.05
CA ARG A 47 13.33 1.26 -1.96
C ARG A 47 13.60 2.67 -2.49
N ASN A 48 14.70 3.29 -2.07
CA ASN A 48 15.10 4.65 -2.37
C ASN A 48 14.05 5.70 -1.98
N VAL A 49 13.42 5.53 -0.81
CA VAL A 49 12.41 6.48 -0.30
C VAL A 49 12.98 7.90 -0.18
N ASP A 50 14.28 8.00 0.11
CA ASP A 50 15.03 9.26 0.18
C ASP A 50 15.25 9.94 -1.19
N LYS A 51 14.84 9.30 -2.29
CA LYS A 51 14.95 9.78 -3.68
C LYS A 51 16.38 10.14 -4.08
N SER A 52 17.34 9.32 -3.66
CA SER A 52 18.74 9.47 -4.05
C SER A 52 18.88 9.30 -5.57
N GLY A 53 19.77 10.11 -6.15
CA GLY A 53 19.98 10.13 -7.60
C GLY A 53 20.58 8.82 -8.14
N LEU A 54 20.34 8.55 -9.42
CA LEU A 54 20.96 7.44 -10.13
C LEU A 54 22.33 7.84 -10.69
N LYS A 55 23.22 6.86 -10.84
CA LYS A 55 24.53 7.08 -11.48
C LYS A 55 24.34 7.45 -12.96
N PRO A 56 25.14 8.38 -13.50
CA PRO A 56 25.01 8.82 -14.89
C PRO A 56 25.20 7.69 -15.90
N GLU A 57 26.01 6.69 -15.57
CA GLU A 57 26.21 5.48 -16.38
C GLU A 57 24.91 4.69 -16.55
N VAL A 58 24.14 4.57 -15.46
CA VAL A 58 22.87 3.87 -15.44
C VAL A 58 21.79 4.65 -16.17
N ILE A 59 21.71 5.95 -15.93
CA ILE A 59 20.78 6.84 -16.65
C ILE A 59 21.02 6.75 -18.17
N SER A 60 22.29 6.73 -18.61
CA SER A 60 22.59 6.69 -20.04
C SER A 60 22.30 5.35 -20.74
N SER A 61 22.31 4.24 -19.99
CA SER A 61 22.24 2.89 -20.56
C SER A 61 20.90 2.20 -20.32
N PHE A 62 20.22 2.52 -19.22
CA PHE A 62 19.02 1.82 -18.74
C PHE A 62 17.82 2.76 -18.56
N SER A 63 17.85 3.99 -19.09
CA SER A 63 16.72 4.91 -18.96
C SER A 63 15.42 4.33 -19.54
N ASP A 64 15.50 3.68 -20.69
CA ASP A 64 14.34 3.09 -21.34
C ASP A 64 13.83 1.88 -20.54
N ASP A 65 14.73 1.03 -20.06
CA ASP A 65 14.38 -0.15 -19.24
C ASP A 65 13.73 0.25 -17.89
N ILE A 66 14.16 1.36 -17.28
CA ILE A 66 13.55 1.88 -16.04
C ILE A 66 12.12 2.39 -16.30
N LEU A 67 11.88 3.03 -17.44
CA LEU A 67 10.54 3.50 -17.81
C LEU A 67 9.62 2.32 -18.13
N ASP A 68 10.12 1.34 -18.88
CA ASP A 68 9.40 0.10 -19.17
C ASP A 68 9.06 -0.66 -17.87
N ALA A 69 9.97 -0.70 -16.90
CA ALA A 69 9.71 -1.29 -15.59
C ALA A 69 8.61 -0.55 -14.81
N ALA A 70 8.57 0.79 -14.90
CA ALA A 70 7.53 1.59 -14.28
C ALA A 70 6.16 1.32 -14.91
N ASP A 71 6.07 1.28 -16.24
CA ASP A 71 4.84 1.01 -16.97
C ASP A 71 4.36 -0.46 -16.86
N ALA A 72 5.29 -1.40 -16.65
CA ALA A 72 4.97 -2.81 -16.45
C ALA A 72 4.46 -3.12 -15.03
N CYS A 73 4.60 -2.19 -14.09
CA CYS A 73 4.20 -2.41 -12.70
C CYS A 73 2.67 -2.43 -12.57
N PRO A 74 2.03 -3.57 -12.23
CA PRO A 74 0.56 -3.68 -12.19
C PRO A 74 -0.11 -2.87 -11.08
N VAL A 75 0.68 -2.35 -10.14
CA VAL A 75 0.25 -1.52 -9.00
C VAL A 75 0.88 -0.13 -9.04
N ASP A 76 1.59 0.22 -10.12
CA ASP A 76 2.16 1.56 -10.39
C ASP A 76 3.02 2.14 -9.24
N VAL A 77 3.70 1.30 -8.46
CA VAL A 77 4.49 1.75 -7.29
C VAL A 77 5.89 2.25 -7.63
N ILE A 78 6.32 2.14 -8.89
CA ILE A 78 7.65 2.60 -9.34
C ILE A 78 7.52 4.03 -9.85
N ILE A 79 8.05 4.98 -9.10
CA ILE A 79 7.92 6.40 -9.40
C ILE A 79 9.26 6.94 -9.91
N VAL A 80 9.23 7.50 -11.12
CA VAL A 80 10.38 8.11 -11.78
C VAL A 80 10.33 9.62 -11.60
N VAL A 81 11.42 10.21 -11.12
CA VAL A 81 11.57 11.66 -10.94
C VAL A 81 12.44 12.21 -12.06
N ASP A 82 11.91 13.17 -12.80
CA ASP A 82 12.64 13.85 -13.88
C ASP A 82 13.61 14.92 -13.36
N GLY A 83 14.77 15.03 -13.99
CA GLY A 83 15.84 15.99 -13.66
C GLY A 83 15.59 17.45 -14.06
N THR A 84 14.33 17.84 -14.26
CA THR A 84 13.98 19.26 -14.42
C THR A 84 13.61 19.80 -13.05
N GLU A 85 14.49 20.63 -12.48
CA GLU A 85 14.24 21.34 -11.22
C GLU A 85 12.89 22.07 -11.24
N GLU A 86 11.86 21.44 -10.67
CA GLU A 86 10.70 22.04 -9.99
C GLU A 86 9.86 20.91 -9.39
N GLY A 87 10.34 20.36 -8.28
CA GLY A 87 9.50 19.73 -7.28
C GLY A 87 9.98 20.30 -5.95
N GLU A 88 9.26 21.29 -5.43
CA GLU A 88 9.51 21.88 -4.12
C GLU A 88 9.93 20.80 -3.12
N SER A 89 11.14 20.97 -2.60
CA SER A 89 11.40 20.60 -1.23
C SER A 89 10.42 21.43 -0.40
N GLU A 90 9.32 20.83 0.03
CA GLU A 90 8.85 21.14 1.37
C GLU A 90 9.86 20.48 2.31
N PRO A 91 10.74 21.26 2.97
CA PRO A 91 11.65 20.69 3.94
C PRO A 91 10.83 20.15 5.12
N GLU A 92 11.11 18.91 5.50
CA GLU A 92 10.77 18.38 6.80
C GLU A 92 11.31 19.30 7.90
N GLU A 93 10.39 19.70 8.78
CA GLU A 93 10.52 19.62 10.23
C GLU A 93 11.53 20.55 10.94
N GLU A 94 11.02 21.62 11.56
CA GLU A 94 11.36 21.90 12.96
C GLU A 94 10.31 22.81 13.62
N ALA A 95 9.60 22.23 14.60
CA ALA A 95 9.24 22.81 15.90
C ALA A 95 7.87 22.30 16.36
N ALA A 96 7.92 21.27 17.20
CA ALA A 96 6.85 20.89 18.10
C ALA A 96 6.22 22.10 18.82
N PRO A 97 4.90 22.15 18.92
CA PRO A 97 4.25 22.41 20.19
C PRO A 97 3.99 21.06 20.87
N GLU A 98 4.38 20.98 22.13
CA GLU A 98 3.89 19.96 23.06
C GLU A 98 2.37 19.78 22.86
N PRO A 99 1.83 18.56 22.74
CA PRO A 99 0.43 18.37 23.04
C PRO A 99 0.29 18.60 24.53
N GLU A 100 -0.26 19.77 24.90
CA GLU A 100 -0.84 19.98 26.21
C GLU A 100 -1.78 18.80 26.48
N GLU A 101 -1.42 18.03 27.50
CA GLU A 101 -2.21 16.99 28.12
C GLU A 101 -3.44 17.65 28.79
N GLU A 102 -4.39 18.12 27.99
CA GLU A 102 -5.71 18.50 28.48
C GLU A 102 -6.59 17.24 28.56
N ALA A 103 -6.52 16.65 29.75
CA ALA A 103 -7.61 15.97 30.42
C ALA A 103 -8.44 15.01 29.55
N ALA A 104 -8.04 13.75 29.60
CA ALA A 104 -9.00 12.67 29.68
C ALA A 104 -10.16 13.10 30.62
N PRO A 105 -11.44 12.98 30.22
CA PRO A 105 -12.47 12.83 31.22
C PRO A 105 -12.20 11.47 31.88
N GLU A 106 -11.41 11.49 32.96
CA GLU A 106 -11.45 10.45 33.98
C GLU A 106 -12.80 10.54 34.69
N GLY A 107 -13.83 10.07 34.00
CA GLY A 107 -15.00 9.50 34.62
C GLY A 107 -14.98 8.01 34.26
N PRO A 108 -15.37 7.10 35.16
CA PRO A 108 -15.81 5.81 34.70
C PRO A 108 -17.00 6.14 33.78
N VAL A 109 -16.81 5.98 32.46
CA VAL A 109 -17.96 5.81 31.60
C VAL A 109 -18.48 4.45 32.03
N GLU A 110 -19.43 4.44 32.96
CA GLU A 110 -20.42 3.38 32.99
C GLU A 110 -21.06 3.44 31.60
N VAL A 111 -20.46 2.71 30.66
CA VAL A 111 -21.17 2.28 29.48
C VAL A 111 -22.24 1.36 30.06
N SER A 112 -23.40 1.93 30.37
CA SER A 112 -24.61 1.12 30.50
C SER A 112 -24.62 0.21 29.29
N SER A 113 -24.67 -1.09 29.52
CA SER A 113 -24.84 -2.09 28.47
C SER A 113 -25.98 -1.69 27.52
N ASP A 114 -26.97 -0.97 28.05
CA ASP A 114 -28.12 -0.43 27.33
C ASP A 114 -27.76 0.54 26.17
N ASP A 115 -26.65 1.31 26.24
CA ASP A 115 -26.25 2.23 25.17
C ASP A 115 -25.54 1.52 24.01
N LEU A 116 -24.76 0.48 24.30
CA LEU A 116 -24.04 -0.30 23.28
C LEU A 116 -25.00 -1.22 22.51
N ASP A 117 -25.93 -1.88 23.21
CA ASP A 117 -26.96 -2.71 22.57
C ASP A 117 -27.89 -1.88 21.68
N SER A 118 -28.24 -0.66 22.12
CA SER A 118 -29.02 0.28 21.31
C SER A 118 -28.25 0.70 20.06
N LEU A 119 -26.95 0.99 20.16
CA LEU A 119 -26.10 1.31 19.01
C LEU A 119 -26.01 0.12 18.05
N LEU A 120 -25.68 -1.08 18.53
CA LEU A 120 -25.52 -2.30 17.75
C LEU A 120 -26.82 -2.76 17.06
N SER A 121 -27.98 -2.35 17.57
CA SER A 121 -29.29 -2.66 16.99
C SER A 121 -29.86 -1.54 16.10
N THR A 122 -29.21 -0.36 16.08
CA THR A 122 -29.66 0.77 15.28
C THR A 122 -29.05 0.73 13.88
N GLY A 123 -29.88 0.95 12.87
CA GLY A 123 -29.47 1.05 11.47
C GLY A 123 -29.60 -0.25 10.68
N ASP A 124 -29.26 -0.17 9.40
CA ASP A 124 -29.16 -1.33 8.53
C ASP A 124 -27.86 -2.09 8.86
N ARG A 125 -28.00 -3.34 9.30
CA ARG A 125 -26.90 -4.21 9.73
C ARG A 125 -26.55 -5.27 8.67
N THR A 126 -27.05 -5.10 7.44
CA THR A 126 -26.76 -6.01 6.34
C THR A 126 -25.29 -5.91 5.93
N LEU A 127 -24.62 -7.05 5.86
CA LEU A 127 -23.24 -7.19 5.41
C LEU A 127 -23.20 -8.12 4.18
N ASN A 128 -22.99 -7.55 3.01
CA ASN A 128 -22.80 -8.34 1.79
C ASN A 128 -21.33 -8.68 1.63
N ILE A 129 -20.99 -9.97 1.65
CA ILE A 129 -19.62 -10.47 1.47
C ILE A 129 -19.52 -11.05 0.07
N LEU A 130 -18.83 -10.38 -0.84
CA LEU A 130 -18.58 -10.88 -2.19
C LEU A 130 -17.23 -11.60 -2.21
N PHE A 131 -17.17 -12.77 -2.84
CA PHE A 131 -15.92 -13.48 -3.07
C PHE A 131 -15.77 -13.85 -4.54
N GLY A 132 -14.54 -13.82 -5.03
CA GLY A 132 -14.14 -14.43 -6.30
C GLY A 132 -13.04 -15.46 -6.02
N SER A 133 -13.22 -16.70 -6.46
CA SER A 133 -12.33 -17.80 -6.10
C SER A 133 -12.18 -18.80 -7.24
N GLN A 134 -10.95 -19.03 -7.70
CA GLN A 134 -10.63 -20.10 -8.66
C GLN A 134 -10.34 -21.45 -7.97
N SER A 135 -9.77 -21.41 -6.76
CA SER A 135 -9.29 -22.60 -6.03
C SER A 135 -10.12 -22.95 -4.78
N GLY A 136 -11.13 -22.16 -4.44
CA GLY A 136 -12.00 -22.35 -3.26
C GLY A 136 -11.51 -21.70 -1.97
N ASN A 137 -10.28 -21.17 -1.91
CA ASN A 137 -9.74 -20.59 -0.67
C ASN A 137 -10.51 -19.36 -0.18
N SER A 138 -10.89 -18.47 -1.10
CA SER A 138 -11.60 -17.23 -0.76
C SER A 138 -13.04 -17.49 -0.32
N GLU A 139 -13.69 -18.52 -0.87
CA GLU A 139 -15.03 -18.97 -0.47
C GLU A 139 -15.04 -19.43 1.00
N GLU A 140 -14.06 -20.24 1.40
CA GLU A 140 -13.97 -20.73 2.78
C GLU A 140 -13.74 -19.58 3.78
N LEU A 141 -12.93 -18.58 3.40
CA LEU A 141 -12.72 -17.38 4.21
C LEU A 141 -13.99 -16.54 4.32
N ALA A 142 -14.69 -16.30 3.21
CA ALA A 142 -15.95 -15.55 3.20
C ALA A 142 -17.00 -16.23 4.11
N ALA A 143 -17.11 -17.56 4.04
CA ALA A 143 -17.99 -18.33 4.92
C ALA A 143 -17.60 -18.23 6.41
N LYS A 144 -16.30 -18.16 6.73
CA LYS A 144 -15.82 -17.95 8.10
C LYS A 144 -16.13 -16.54 8.60
N PHE A 145 -15.99 -15.53 7.75
CA PHE A 145 -16.32 -14.15 8.10
C PHE A 145 -17.84 -13.97 8.32
N ALA A 146 -18.69 -14.55 7.48
CA ALA A 146 -20.14 -14.52 7.68
C ALA A 146 -20.57 -15.12 9.03
N LYS A 147 -19.93 -16.22 9.45
CA LYS A 147 -20.18 -16.84 10.76
C LYS A 147 -19.74 -15.98 11.94
N ARG A 148 -18.69 -15.17 11.78
CA ARG A 148 -18.20 -14.26 12.84
C ARG A 148 -18.98 -12.94 12.86
N ALA A 149 -19.60 -12.55 11.75
CA ALA A 149 -20.36 -11.31 11.64
C ALA A 149 -21.52 -11.26 12.65
N SER A 150 -22.13 -12.40 12.98
CA SER A 150 -23.17 -12.49 14.00
C SER A 150 -22.70 -12.09 15.40
N ASP A 151 -21.41 -12.28 15.71
CA ASP A 151 -20.82 -11.88 17.00
C ASP A 151 -20.79 -10.35 17.16
N TYR A 152 -20.91 -9.61 16.05
CA TYR A 152 -20.93 -8.15 16.00
C TYR A 152 -22.32 -7.57 15.68
N GLY A 153 -23.37 -8.41 15.68
CA GLY A 153 -24.73 -7.99 15.36
C GLY A 153 -24.95 -7.64 13.87
N LEU A 154 -24.13 -8.19 12.97
CA LEU A 154 -24.25 -8.01 11.52
C LEU A 154 -24.98 -9.22 10.90
N ASP A 155 -25.86 -8.94 9.94
CA ASP A 155 -26.55 -9.96 9.14
C ASP A 155 -25.79 -10.15 7.83
N ALA A 156 -24.94 -11.18 7.78
CA ALA A 156 -24.03 -11.40 6.68
C ALA A 156 -24.59 -12.35 5.62
N THR A 157 -24.61 -11.91 4.36
CA THR A 157 -24.92 -12.71 3.19
C THR A 157 -23.71 -12.83 2.29
N VAL A 158 -23.32 -14.06 1.96
CA VAL A 158 -22.18 -14.34 1.09
C VAL A 158 -22.66 -14.52 -0.34
N HIS A 159 -22.03 -13.83 -1.27
CA HIS A 159 -22.33 -13.87 -2.70
C HIS A 159 -21.08 -14.27 -3.49
N ASP A 160 -21.27 -15.18 -4.45
CA ASP A 160 -20.26 -15.42 -5.48
C ASP A 160 -20.30 -14.26 -6.47
N MET A 161 -19.17 -13.61 -6.71
CA MET A 161 -19.07 -12.47 -7.61
C MET A 161 -19.43 -12.83 -9.06
N ASP A 162 -19.32 -14.11 -9.44
CA ASP A 162 -19.69 -14.59 -10.78
C ASP A 162 -21.22 -14.73 -10.95
N GLU A 163 -21.97 -14.95 -9.86
CA GLU A 163 -23.44 -15.09 -9.86
C GLU A 163 -24.18 -13.84 -9.38
N PHE A 164 -23.46 -12.81 -8.92
CA PHE A 164 -24.03 -11.60 -8.33
C PHE A 164 -24.23 -10.49 -9.37
N ASP A 165 -25.46 -10.35 -9.87
CA ASP A 165 -25.90 -9.19 -10.67
C ASP A 165 -26.39 -8.05 -9.74
N LEU A 166 -25.84 -6.85 -9.93
CA LEU A 166 -26.21 -5.60 -9.22
C LEU A 166 -27.49 -4.94 -9.78
#